data_AF-A0A257TMA9-F1
#
_entry.id   AF-A0A257TMA9-F1
#
_cell.length_a   1.000
_cell.length_b   1.000
_cell.length_c   1.000
_cell.angle_alpha   90.00
_cell.angle_beta   90.00
_cell.angle_gamma   90.00
#
_symmetry.space_group_name_H-M   'P 1'
#
loop_
_entity.id
_entity.type
_entity.pdbx_description
1 polymer ?
#
loop_
_entity_poly.entity_id
_entity_poly.type
_entity_poly.pdbx_seq_one_letter_code
_entity_poly.pdbx_strand_id
1 'polypeptide(L)' 'RMRIPIIAMCDTNANPDEIDYPIPSNDDAVKAIEVIITALTDAYIEGSQRSKDLKVEAMMEHSAGSAGASAKAESGK' A
#
# COMPACT_ATOMS: atom_id res chain seq x y z
N ARG A 1 24.90 -3.54 0.07
CA ARG A 1 23.45 -3.76 0.29
C ARG A 1 22.67 -2.80 -0.60
N MET A 2 21.77 -3.30 -1.44
CA MET A 2 20.80 -2.45 -2.16
C MET A 2 19.73 -2.03 -1.15
N ARG A 3 19.32 -0.77 -1.10
CA ARG A 3 18.35 -0.23 -0.12
C ARG A 3 16.91 -0.69 -0.43
N ILE A 4 16.71 -1.98 -0.61
CA ILE A 4 15.43 -2.59 -0.93
C ILE A 4 14.88 -3.17 0.38
N PRO A 5 13.67 -2.79 0.80
CA PRO A 5 13.05 -3.36 1.99
C PRO A 5 12.73 -4.84 1.78
N ILE A 6 13.01 -5.66 2.78
CA ILE A 6 12.83 -7.11 2.76
C ILE A 6 11.73 -7.51 3.73
N ILE A 7 10.71 -8.20 3.21
CA ILE A 7 9.64 -8.82 3.98
C ILE A 7 9.78 -10.33 3.72
N ALA A 8 9.89 -11.14 4.76
CA ALA A 8 10.12 -12.58 4.62
C ALA A 8 9.47 -13.39 5.73
N MET A 9 9.03 -14.60 5.39
CA MET A 9 8.61 -15.60 6.37
C MET A 9 9.85 -16.19 7.05
N CYS A 10 9.79 -16.39 8.36
CA CYS A 10 10.90 -16.93 9.15
C CYS A 10 10.41 -18.07 10.05
N ASP A 11 11.03 -19.25 9.89
CA ASP A 11 10.94 -20.34 10.84
C ASP A 11 12.20 -20.38 11.75
N THR A 12 12.28 -21.36 12.65
CA THR A 12 13.32 -21.55 13.67
C THR A 12 14.76 -21.60 13.14
N ASN A 13 14.95 -21.90 11.85
CA ASN A 13 16.25 -22.00 11.20
C ASN A 13 16.65 -20.71 10.43
N ALA A 14 15.74 -19.73 10.31
CA ALA A 14 16.00 -18.45 9.64
C ALA A 14 16.54 -17.39 10.62
N ASN A 15 17.43 -16.51 10.14
CA ASN A 15 17.93 -15.37 10.92
C ASN A 15 17.09 -14.10 10.65
N PRO A 16 16.24 -13.65 11.60
CA PRO A 16 15.38 -12.48 11.39
C PRO A 16 16.14 -11.15 11.39
N ASP A 17 17.37 -11.08 11.90
CA ASP A 17 18.16 -9.84 12.01
C ASP A 17 18.56 -9.25 10.65
N GLU A 18 18.46 -10.04 9.57
CA GLU A 18 18.76 -9.62 8.20
C GLU A 18 17.53 -9.13 7.43
N ILE A 19 16.34 -9.16 8.04
CA ILE A 19 15.05 -8.90 7.40
C ILE A 19 14.41 -7.68 8.05
N ASP A 20 13.93 -6.73 7.24
CA ASP A 20 13.32 -5.50 7.76
C ASP A 20 11.97 -5.77 8.44
N TYR A 21 11.19 -6.70 7.87
CA TYR A 21 9.86 -7.08 8.36
C TYR A 21 9.70 -8.62 8.39
N PRO A 22 10.21 -9.29 9.43
CA PRO A 22 10.11 -10.75 9.55
C PRO A 22 8.68 -11.17 9.95
N ILE A 23 8.15 -12.20 9.29
CA ILE A 23 6.86 -12.82 9.58
C ILE A 23 7.12 -14.21 10.18
N PRO A 24 6.93 -14.43 11.48
CA PRO A 24 7.12 -15.75 12.08
C PRO A 24 6.10 -16.73 11.50
N SER A 25 6.58 -17.79 10.85
CA SER A 25 5.74 -18.80 10.21
C SER A 25 6.53 -20.07 9.92
N ASN A 26 5.84 -21.20 9.76
CA ASN A 26 6.43 -22.41 9.22
C ASN A 26 6.47 -22.27 7.68
N ASP A 27 7.63 -21.95 7.13
CA ASP A 27 7.84 -21.72 5.70
C ASP A 27 7.92 -23.01 4.86
N ASP A 28 8.09 -24.17 5.50
CA ASP A 28 8.04 -25.48 4.85
C ASP A 28 6.59 -25.98 4.63
N ALA A 29 5.62 -25.49 5.40
CA ALA A 29 4.26 -25.99 5.37
C ALA A 29 3.40 -25.27 4.32
N VAL A 30 2.91 -26.02 3.33
CA VAL A 30 2.00 -25.52 2.27
C VAL A 30 0.81 -24.74 2.84
N LYS A 31 0.16 -25.27 3.88
CA LYS A 31 -0.98 -24.58 4.53
C LYS A 31 -0.60 -23.23 5.13
N ALA A 32 0.60 -23.11 5.70
CA ALA A 32 1.06 -21.86 6.29
C ALA A 32 1.37 -20.84 5.19
N ILE A 33 2.03 -21.26 4.11
CA ILE A 33 2.25 -20.44 2.92
C ILE A 33 0.91 -19.95 2.35
N GLU A 34 -0.06 -20.84 2.15
CA GLU A 34 -1.39 -20.49 1.63
C GLU A 34 -2.06 -19.41 2.49
N VAL A 35 -2.10 -19.60 3.82
CA VAL A 35 -2.69 -18.63 4.75
C VAL A 35 -2.02 -17.26 4.65
N ILE A 36 -0.70 -17.21 4.63
CA ILE A 36 0.05 -15.95 4.56
C ILE A 36 -0.17 -15.25 3.22
N ILE A 37 -0.09 -15.98 2.11
CA ILE A 37 -0.25 -15.41 0.77
C ILE A 37 -1.70 -14.95 0.53
N THR A 38 -2.70 -15.69 1.01
CA THR A 38 -4.11 -15.26 0.95
C THR A 38 -4.30 -13.95 1.72
N ALA A 39 -3.85 -13.88 2.97
CA ALA A 39 -3.97 -12.66 3.78
C ALA A 39 -3.26 -11.46 3.14
N LEU A 40 -2.06 -11.68 2.59
CA LEU A 40 -1.31 -10.65 1.87
C LEU A 40 -2.04 -10.16 0.62
N THR A 41 -2.63 -11.08 -0.15
CA THR A 41 -3.36 -10.77 -1.37
C THR A 41 -4.63 -9.97 -1.07
N ASP A 42 -5.40 -10.38 -0.06
CA ASP A 42 -6.61 -9.69 0.38
C ASP A 42 -6.28 -8.25 0.82
N ALA A 43 -5.25 -8.08 1.65
CA ALA A 43 -4.78 -6.77 2.10
C ALA A 43 -4.29 -5.89 0.92
N TYR A 44 -3.61 -6.47 -0.07
CA TYR A 44 -3.20 -5.74 -1.26
C TYR A 44 -4.39 -5.27 -2.09
N ILE A 45 -5.41 -6.12 -2.29
CA ILE A 45 -6.62 -5.76 -3.04
C ILE A 45 -7.35 -4.61 -2.34
N GLU A 46 -7.55 -4.72 -1.03
CA GLU A 46 -8.18 -3.67 -0.21
C GLU A 46 -7.40 -2.35 -0.31
N GLY A 47 -6.08 -2.41 -0.11
CA GLY A 47 -5.21 -1.23 -0.21
C GLY A 47 -5.19 -0.60 -1.60
N SER A 48 -5.24 -1.41 -2.66
CA SER A 48 -5.28 -0.94 -4.05
C SER A 48 -6.59 -0.24 -4.39
N GLN A 49 -7.72 -0.75 -3.92
CA GLN A 49 -9.03 -0.10 -4.07
C GLN A 49 -9.04 1.24 -3.33
N ARG A 50 -8.65 1.24 -2.05
CA ARG A 50 -8.58 2.45 -1.23
C ARG A 50 -7.67 3.52 -1.85
N SER A 51 -6.55 3.13 -2.44
CA SER A 51 -5.65 4.07 -3.13
C SER A 51 -6.30 4.72 -4.35
N LYS A 52 -7.16 4.01 -5.10
CA LYS A 52 -7.90 4.57 -6.23
C LYS A 52 -8.95 5.55 -5.75
N ASP A 53 -9.69 5.21 -4.71
CA ASP A 53 -10.73 6.06 -4.14
C ASP A 53 -10.14 7.38 -3.65
N LEU A 54 -9.04 7.32 -2.89
CA LEU A 54 -8.30 8.50 -2.44
C LEU A 54 -7.78 9.37 -3.61
N LYS A 55 -7.36 8.75 -4.72
CA LYS A 55 -6.94 9.49 -5.91
C LYS A 55 -8.12 10.18 -6.60
N VAL A 56 -9.28 9.53 -6.66
CA VAL A 56 -10.51 10.12 -7.22
C VAL A 56 -10.97 11.29 -6.36
N GLU A 57 -11.01 11.13 -5.04
CA GLU A 57 -11.35 12.21 -4.10
C GLU A 57 -10.40 13.39 -4.25
N ALA A 58 -9.08 13.16 -4.27
CA ALA A 58 -8.09 14.21 -4.47
C ALA A 58 -8.24 14.92 -5.84
N MET A 59 -8.58 14.17 -6.91
CA MET A 59 -8.80 14.73 -8.24
C MET A 59 -10.09 15.58 -8.28
N MET A 60 -11.16 15.14 -7.61
CA MET A 60 -12.42 15.90 -7.50
C MET A 60 -12.23 17.17 -6.68
N GLU A 61 -11.50 17.11 -5.57
CA GLU A 61 -11.17 18.28 -4.76
C GLU A 61 -10.30 19.29 -5.53
N HIS A 62 -9.32 18.81 -6.31
CA HIS A 62 -8.52 19.65 -7.20
C HIS A 62 -9.34 20.31 -8.32
N SER A 63 -10.30 19.59 -8.88
CA SER A 63 -11.20 20.09 -9.94
C SER A 63 -12.20 21.12 -9.39
N ALA A 64 -12.73 20.91 -8.18
CA ALA A 64 -13.59 21.86 -7.50
C ALA A 64 -12.83 23.13 -7.06
N GLY A 65 -11.58 22.98 -6.61
CA GLY A 65 -10.71 24.11 -6.22
C GLY A 65 -10.27 24.98 -7.41
N SER A 66 -10.07 24.40 -8.59
CA SER A 66 -9.68 25.15 -9.80
C SER A 66 -10.84 25.90 -10.45
N ALA A 67 -12.09 25.39 -10.35
CA ALA A 67 -13.28 26.10 -10.81
C ALA A 67 -13.57 27.39 -10.01
N GLY A 68 -13.22 27.43 -8.72
CA GLY A 68 -13.38 28.61 -7.87
C GLY A 68 -12.37 29.74 -8.12
N ALA A 69 -11.22 29.45 -8.74
CA ALA A 69 -10.19 30.44 -9.04
C ALA A 69 -10.48 31.24 -10.33
N SER A 70 -11.13 30.63 -11.32
CA SER A 70 -11.45 31.29 -12.60
C SER A 70 -12.52 32.38 -12.45
N ALA A 71 -13.47 32.22 -11.52
CA ALA A 71 -14.57 33.18 -11.32
C ALA A 71 -14.17 34.52 -10.65
N LYS A 72 -12.96 34.63 -10.06
CA LYS A 72 -12.50 35.87 -9.40
C LYS A 72 -11.68 36.80 -10.31
N ALA A 73 -11.29 36.36 -11.50
CA ALA A 73 -10.44 37.17 -12.39
C ALA A 73 -11.23 38.14 -13.31
N GLU A 74 -12.56 37.98 -13.46
CA GLU A 74 -13.36 38.82 -14.38
C GLU A 74 -14.11 40.00 -13.72
N SER A 75 -14.08 40.18 -12.39
CA SER A 75 -14.82 41.26 -11.72
C SER A 75 -14.03 42.58 -11.54
N GLY A 76 -12.84 42.70 -12.14
CA GLY A 76 -12.00 43.88 -12.05
C GLY A 76 -11.87 44.62 -13.37
N LYS A 77 -12.94 45.26 -13.84
CA LYS A 77 -12.85 46.30 -14.86
C LYS A 77 -13.57 47.56 -14.39
#